data_AF-A0A2D7W9R6-F1
#
_entry.id   AF-A0A2D7W9R6-F1
#
_cell.length_a   1.000
_cell.length_b   1.000
_cell.length_c   1.000
_cell.angle_alpha   90.00
_cell.angle_beta   90.00
_cell.angle_gamma   90.00
#
_symmetry.space_group_name_H-M   'P 1'
#
loop_
_entity.id
_entity.type
_entity.pdbx_description
1 polymer ?
#
loop_
_entity_poly.entity_id
_entity_poly.type
_entity_poly.pdbx_seq_one_letter_code
_entity_poly.pdbx_strand_id
1 'polypeptide(L)'
;MGWSQPKENTVPALIEGVQRFDGVELDIRMTSDEKLVLHHDRRPMLLGKSLDGRPEFVEKWSLDQLQNEGFDAFADFMHHPTAQKSLSEESKVVFVELKLPHRRLLKKKDANSHLVKMLTKVQDIATNAGIPKHNLVIYAFHHHMNQVVKSAKYDGLWSQLAPVIPPIDGEFWQKFRTLPSFVKTSFSSLSKKHRHAGSPIVPCALEYLSGWTRHIPIGRSVGLHGASLKRLRQSLNGLGCHVWPCNDKIERQVLRAGLSPISDFANPDQSLPNAARWTKPATMPLEDEDWNNLDEGIKPNSSIKWSDLSDKEKIQQLEIWKVRFGWQNNVEEMHLESKGEIPWQAVRLIGHRGCGRSSRYST
;
A
#
# COMPACT_ATOMS: atom_id res chain seq x y z
N MET A 1 4.64 30.60 -3.49
CA MET A 1 3.56 30.01 -2.67
C MET A 1 4.04 28.64 -2.20
N GLY A 2 3.80 28.27 -0.94
CA GLY A 2 4.22 26.97 -0.39
C GLY A 2 3.41 25.80 -0.98
N TRP A 3 3.90 24.58 -0.77
CA TRP A 3 3.21 23.36 -1.17
C TRP A 3 1.84 23.21 -0.47
N SER A 4 0.84 22.72 -1.20
CA SER A 4 -0.50 22.42 -0.68
C SER A 4 -0.84 20.97 -1.00
N GLN A 5 -1.21 20.19 0.01
CA GLN A 5 -1.55 18.78 -0.14
C GLN A 5 -2.80 18.61 -1.02
N PRO A 6 -2.73 17.87 -2.14
CA PRO A 6 -3.92 17.55 -2.92
C PRO A 6 -4.85 16.60 -2.15
N LYS A 7 -6.12 16.57 -2.55
CA LYS A 7 -7.15 15.79 -1.85
C LYS A 7 -6.90 14.29 -1.98
N GLU A 8 -7.02 13.54 -0.89
CA GLU A 8 -6.84 12.09 -0.89
C GLU A 8 -7.70 11.36 -1.94
N ASN A 9 -7.15 10.29 -2.53
CA ASN A 9 -7.83 9.48 -3.54
C ASN A 9 -8.38 10.34 -4.70
N THR A 10 -7.56 11.26 -5.21
CA THR A 10 -7.81 12.01 -6.45
C THR A 10 -6.64 11.82 -7.40
N VAL A 11 -6.86 11.98 -8.70
CA VAL A 11 -5.80 11.88 -9.71
C VAL A 11 -4.64 12.82 -9.37
N PRO A 12 -4.84 14.12 -9.04
CA PRO A 12 -3.74 14.99 -8.62
C PRO A 12 -2.92 14.44 -7.44
N ALA A 13 -3.57 13.94 -6.39
CA ALA A 13 -2.86 13.34 -5.25
C ALA A 13 -2.07 12.09 -5.63
N LEU A 14 -2.64 11.24 -6.48
CA LEU A 14 -1.99 10.00 -6.91
C LEU A 14 -0.81 10.27 -7.85
N ILE A 15 -0.95 11.24 -8.76
CA ILE A 15 0.15 11.69 -9.63
C ILE A 15 1.28 12.29 -8.80
N GLU A 16 0.95 13.16 -7.86
CA GLU A 16 1.97 13.75 -7.00
C GLU A 16 2.65 12.70 -6.12
N GLY A 17 1.87 11.81 -5.51
CA GLY A 17 2.38 10.69 -4.71
C GLY A 17 3.31 9.79 -5.53
N VAL A 18 2.88 9.35 -6.72
CA VAL A 18 3.65 8.39 -7.52
C VAL A 18 4.92 9.03 -8.04
N GLN A 19 4.98 10.35 -8.26
CA GLN A 19 6.21 11.05 -8.63
C GLN A 19 7.20 11.15 -7.46
N ARG A 20 6.72 11.31 -6.22
CA ARG A 20 7.52 11.53 -5.01
C ARG A 20 8.07 10.24 -4.40
N PHE A 21 7.32 9.16 -4.50
CA PHE A 21 7.57 7.90 -3.80
C PHE A 21 7.96 6.76 -4.76
N ASP A 22 8.22 5.56 -4.20
CA ASP A 22 8.39 4.32 -4.98
C ASP A 22 7.06 3.78 -5.52
N GLY A 23 5.95 4.36 -5.08
CA GLY A 23 4.61 3.96 -5.46
C GLY A 23 3.54 4.68 -4.65
N VAL A 24 2.29 4.34 -4.95
CA VAL A 24 1.12 4.88 -4.24
C VAL A 24 0.16 3.78 -3.85
N GLU A 25 -0.52 4.00 -2.75
CA GLU A 25 -1.70 3.24 -2.35
C GLU A 25 -2.94 4.10 -2.65
N LEU A 26 -4.04 3.42 -3.01
CA LEU A 26 -5.33 4.05 -3.30
C LEU A 26 -6.49 3.12 -2.94
N ASP A 27 -7.63 3.74 -2.65
CA ASP A 27 -8.87 3.06 -2.35
C ASP A 27 -9.87 3.21 -3.50
N ILE A 28 -10.53 2.11 -3.87
CA ILE A 28 -11.62 2.15 -4.86
C ILE A 28 -12.92 1.57 -4.34
N ARG A 29 -14.01 2.11 -4.86
CA ARG A 29 -15.38 1.61 -4.72
C ARG A 29 -16.02 1.40 -6.09
N MET A 30 -17.08 0.60 -6.13
CA MET A 30 -17.87 0.38 -7.34
C MET A 30 -19.20 1.14 -7.26
N THR A 31 -19.50 1.91 -8.30
CA THR A 31 -20.73 2.71 -8.45
C THR A 31 -21.92 1.86 -8.89
N SER A 32 -23.13 2.44 -8.91
CA SER A 32 -24.37 1.74 -9.27
C SER A 32 -24.42 1.28 -10.74
N ASP A 33 -23.69 1.97 -11.61
CA ASP A 33 -23.45 1.65 -13.01
C ASP A 33 -22.19 0.79 -13.22
N GLU A 34 -21.72 0.14 -12.15
CA GLU A 34 -20.57 -0.77 -12.11
C GLU A 34 -19.26 -0.18 -12.67
N LYS A 35 -19.01 1.11 -12.42
CA LYS A 35 -17.72 1.77 -12.70
C LYS A 35 -16.90 1.89 -11.41
N LEU A 36 -15.61 2.17 -11.54
CA LEU A 36 -14.69 2.27 -10.40
C LEU A 36 -14.34 3.72 -10.10
N VAL A 37 -14.58 4.15 -8.87
CA VAL A 37 -14.32 5.51 -8.37
C VAL A 37 -13.25 5.49 -7.28
N LEU A 38 -12.36 6.49 -7.29
CA LEU A 38 -11.33 6.68 -6.27
C LEU A 38 -11.95 7.25 -4.99
N HIS A 39 -12.14 6.40 -3.98
CA HIS A 39 -12.73 6.81 -2.72
C HIS A 39 -12.61 5.77 -1.59
N HIS A 40 -12.27 6.23 -0.38
CA HIS A 40 -12.16 5.39 0.81
C HIS A 40 -13.50 5.10 1.49
N ASP A 41 -14.31 6.12 1.76
CA ASP A 41 -15.45 6.03 2.68
C ASP A 41 -16.74 5.51 2.03
N ARG A 42 -17.63 4.89 2.81
CA ARG A 42 -18.89 4.34 2.27
C ARG A 42 -19.85 5.41 1.81
N ARG A 43 -19.78 6.58 2.44
CA ARG A 43 -20.61 7.73 2.12
C ARG A 43 -19.78 8.68 1.28
N PRO A 44 -20.34 9.26 0.21
CA PRO A 44 -19.65 10.32 -0.49
C PRO A 44 -19.47 11.45 0.52
N MET A 45 -18.22 11.78 0.84
CA MET A 45 -17.94 13.05 1.50
C MET A 45 -18.37 14.12 0.50
N LEU A 46 -19.38 14.93 0.83
CA LEU A 46 -19.86 16.06 0.01
C LEU A 46 -19.68 17.38 0.80
N LEU A 47 -19.25 18.46 0.13
CA LEU A 47 -18.90 19.74 0.77
C LEU A 47 -20.14 20.42 1.32
N GLY A 48 -20.32 20.52 2.64
CA GLY A 48 -21.35 21.39 3.24
C GLY A 48 -22.79 21.16 2.76
N LYS A 49 -23.04 20.12 1.97
CA LYS A 49 -24.34 19.77 1.41
C LYS A 49 -24.96 18.74 2.34
N SER A 50 -26.13 19.07 2.89
CA SER A 50 -27.07 18.04 3.33
C SER A 50 -27.26 17.05 2.17
N LEU A 51 -27.47 15.77 2.47
CA LEU A 51 -27.72 14.79 1.42
C LEU A 51 -28.98 15.17 0.60
N ASP A 52 -29.89 16.02 1.08
CA ASP A 52 -31.01 16.61 0.31
C ASP A 52 -31.68 15.60 -0.65
N GLY A 53 -32.05 14.43 -0.13
CA GLY A 53 -32.69 13.34 -0.90
C GLY A 53 -31.75 12.48 -1.77
N ARG A 54 -30.46 12.82 -1.84
CA ARG A 54 -29.40 12.08 -2.54
C ARG A 54 -29.00 10.81 -1.79
N PRO A 55 -28.43 9.80 -2.49
CA PRO A 55 -28.12 8.54 -1.85
C PRO A 55 -27.04 8.62 -0.76
N GLU A 56 -27.28 7.94 0.36
CA GLU A 56 -26.34 7.88 1.49
C GLU A 56 -25.00 7.22 1.15
N PHE A 57 -24.99 6.24 0.25
CA PHE A 57 -23.84 5.36 0.00
C PHE A 57 -23.34 5.49 -1.43
N VAL A 58 -22.03 5.50 -1.61
CA VAL A 58 -21.35 5.61 -2.92
C VAL A 58 -21.87 4.60 -3.93
N GLU A 59 -22.15 3.37 -3.49
CA GLU A 59 -22.62 2.29 -4.37
C GLU A 59 -24.03 2.51 -4.95
N LYS A 60 -24.73 3.58 -4.54
CA LYS A 60 -26.01 4.01 -5.11
C LYS A 60 -25.89 5.16 -6.12
N TRP A 61 -24.71 5.75 -6.25
CA TRP A 61 -24.44 6.81 -7.23
C TRP A 61 -23.88 6.21 -8.51
N SER A 62 -24.21 6.80 -9.66
CA SER A 62 -23.46 6.56 -10.90
C SER A 62 -22.12 7.29 -10.86
N LEU A 63 -21.16 6.88 -11.71
CA LEU A 63 -19.87 7.55 -11.78
C LEU A 63 -20.00 9.02 -12.19
N ASP A 64 -20.80 9.33 -13.22
CA ASP A 64 -21.00 10.70 -13.71
C ASP A 64 -21.52 11.62 -12.59
N GLN A 65 -22.44 11.13 -11.75
CA GLN A 65 -22.96 11.90 -10.62
C GLN A 65 -21.87 12.19 -9.56
N LEU A 66 -20.96 11.24 -9.32
CA LEU A 66 -19.84 11.45 -8.39
C LEU A 66 -18.77 12.36 -9.00
N GLN A 67 -18.48 12.25 -10.29
CA GLN A 67 -17.55 13.15 -10.98
C GLN A 67 -18.04 14.60 -10.94
N ASN A 68 -19.34 14.84 -11.08
CA ASN A 68 -19.95 16.16 -10.89
C ASN A 68 -19.79 16.72 -9.46
N GLU A 69 -19.51 15.88 -8.46
CA GLU A 69 -19.22 16.28 -7.09
C GLU A 69 -17.70 16.32 -6.79
N GLY A 70 -16.85 16.11 -7.81
CA GLY A 70 -15.39 16.20 -7.71
C GLY A 70 -14.68 14.93 -7.27
N PHE A 71 -15.27 13.76 -7.55
CA PHE A 71 -14.61 12.46 -7.38
C PHE A 71 -13.99 12.04 -8.71
N ASP A 72 -12.82 11.42 -8.67
CA ASP A 72 -12.17 10.97 -9.91
C ASP A 72 -12.42 9.48 -10.17
N ALA A 73 -12.45 9.09 -11.45
CA ALA A 73 -12.54 7.70 -11.82
C ALA A 73 -11.18 7.00 -11.67
N PHE A 74 -11.19 5.72 -11.33
CA PHE A 74 -9.96 4.92 -11.29
C PHE A 74 -9.27 4.87 -12.67
N ALA A 75 -10.07 4.80 -13.73
CA ALA A 75 -9.56 4.78 -15.10
C ALA A 75 -8.78 6.06 -15.45
N ASP A 76 -9.19 7.21 -14.92
CA ASP A 76 -8.52 8.50 -15.19
C ASP A 76 -7.08 8.50 -14.66
N PHE A 77 -6.85 7.91 -13.48
CA PHE A 77 -5.50 7.72 -12.95
C PHE A 77 -4.70 6.74 -13.79
N MET A 78 -5.26 5.58 -14.11
CA MET A 78 -4.53 4.51 -14.83
C MET A 78 -4.11 4.91 -16.25
N HIS A 79 -4.90 5.77 -16.92
CA HIS A 79 -4.57 6.28 -18.26
C HIS A 79 -3.84 7.63 -18.23
N HIS A 80 -3.53 8.17 -17.06
CA HIS A 80 -2.77 9.41 -16.97
C HIS A 80 -1.32 9.17 -17.42
N PRO A 81 -0.76 9.96 -18.36
CA PRO A 81 0.57 9.71 -18.92
C PRO A 81 1.68 9.57 -17.87
N THR A 82 1.67 10.43 -16.84
CA THR A 82 2.61 10.33 -15.71
C THR A 82 2.47 9.02 -14.93
N ALA A 83 1.24 8.55 -14.69
CA ALA A 83 1.02 7.30 -13.98
C ALA A 83 1.50 6.11 -14.82
N GLN A 84 1.15 6.08 -16.11
CA GLN A 84 1.61 5.04 -17.03
C GLN A 84 3.13 4.98 -17.03
N LYS A 85 3.81 6.08 -17.35
CA LYS A 85 5.28 6.14 -17.35
C LYS A 85 5.88 5.62 -16.04
N SER A 86 5.41 6.14 -14.90
CA SER A 86 5.93 5.72 -13.60
C SER A 86 5.73 4.24 -13.31
N LEU A 87 4.55 3.69 -13.64
CA LEU A 87 4.19 2.31 -13.35
C LEU A 87 4.67 1.29 -14.40
N SER A 88 4.93 1.70 -15.65
CA SER A 88 5.38 0.80 -16.72
C SER A 88 6.87 0.87 -17.00
N GLU A 89 7.50 2.02 -16.80
CA GLU A 89 8.91 2.26 -17.18
C GLU A 89 9.83 2.51 -15.98
N GLU A 90 9.33 3.08 -14.88
CA GLU A 90 10.15 3.50 -13.75
C GLU A 90 10.11 2.53 -12.55
N SER A 91 9.65 1.29 -12.78
CA SER A 91 9.50 0.23 -11.76
C SER A 91 8.72 0.66 -10.50
N LYS A 92 7.85 1.66 -10.60
CA LYS A 92 6.98 2.07 -9.49
C LYS A 92 5.78 1.15 -9.37
N VAL A 93 5.19 1.13 -8.18
CA VAL A 93 4.08 0.24 -7.86
C VAL A 93 2.81 0.99 -7.47
N VAL A 94 1.65 0.39 -7.74
CA VAL A 94 0.36 0.84 -7.24
C VAL A 94 -0.30 -0.24 -6.41
N PHE A 95 -0.75 0.13 -5.20
CA PHE A 95 -1.56 -0.70 -4.33
C PHE A 95 -3.01 -0.26 -4.43
N VAL A 96 -3.89 -1.16 -4.85
CA VAL A 96 -5.32 -0.87 -5.03
C VAL A 96 -6.12 -1.62 -3.97
N GLU A 97 -6.67 -0.90 -3.00
CA GLU A 97 -7.58 -1.48 -2.01
C GLU A 97 -9.02 -1.53 -2.54
N LEU A 98 -9.57 -2.74 -2.63
CA LEU A 98 -10.98 -2.98 -2.95
C LEU A 98 -11.84 -2.83 -1.71
N LYS A 99 -12.65 -1.76 -1.66
CA LYS A 99 -13.56 -1.53 -0.53
C LYS A 99 -14.88 -2.27 -0.70
N LEU A 100 -15.30 -2.93 0.38
CA LEU A 100 -16.65 -3.50 0.45
C LEU A 100 -17.72 -2.40 0.74
N PRO A 101 -18.92 -2.53 0.14
CA PRO A 101 -20.08 -1.71 0.47
C PRO A 101 -20.51 -1.88 1.91
N HIS A 102 -21.33 -0.94 2.41
CA HIS A 102 -21.96 -1.10 3.72
C HIS A 102 -22.80 -2.38 3.80
N ARG A 103 -22.85 -3.04 4.96
CA ARG A 103 -23.68 -4.25 5.19
C ARG A 103 -25.18 -4.10 4.87
N ARG A 104 -25.68 -2.85 4.82
CA ARG A 104 -27.07 -2.53 4.43
C ARG A 104 -27.30 -2.72 2.93
N LEU A 105 -26.23 -2.64 2.12
CA LEU A 105 -26.29 -2.79 0.66
C LEU A 105 -25.77 -4.13 0.18
N LEU A 106 -24.80 -4.72 0.88
CA LEU A 106 -24.20 -5.99 0.50
C LEU A 106 -24.30 -7.00 1.63
N LYS A 107 -24.99 -8.13 1.36
CA LYS A 107 -25.01 -9.25 2.29
C LYS A 107 -23.66 -9.96 2.27
N LYS A 108 -23.25 -10.52 3.41
CA LYS A 108 -21.93 -11.19 3.55
C LYS A 108 -21.67 -12.27 2.49
N LYS A 109 -22.70 -13.03 2.10
CA LYS A 109 -22.60 -14.09 1.09
C LYS A 109 -22.25 -13.57 -0.32
N ASP A 110 -22.56 -12.31 -0.61
CA ASP A 110 -22.37 -11.68 -1.91
C ASP A 110 -21.03 -10.90 -1.99
N ALA A 111 -20.25 -10.89 -0.89
CA ALA A 111 -18.96 -10.20 -0.82
C ALA A 111 -17.95 -10.73 -1.84
N ASN A 112 -17.86 -12.06 -2.01
CA ASN A 112 -16.97 -12.66 -3.00
C ASN A 112 -17.32 -12.20 -4.42
N SER A 113 -18.59 -12.30 -4.82
CA SER A 113 -19.03 -11.90 -6.16
C SER A 113 -18.78 -10.42 -6.43
N HIS A 114 -18.97 -9.56 -5.43
CA HIS A 114 -18.69 -8.13 -5.57
C HIS A 114 -17.20 -7.86 -5.80
N LEU A 115 -16.32 -8.46 -4.99
CA LEU A 115 -14.88 -8.30 -5.14
C LEU A 115 -14.36 -8.92 -6.44
N VAL A 116 -14.94 -10.02 -6.92
CA VAL A 116 -14.61 -10.61 -8.23
C VAL A 116 -14.92 -9.63 -9.36
N LYS A 117 -16.10 -8.98 -9.33
CA LYS A 117 -16.47 -7.95 -10.31
C LYS A 117 -15.49 -6.77 -10.28
N MET A 118 -15.17 -6.25 -9.10
CA MET A 118 -14.22 -5.15 -8.96
C MET A 118 -12.83 -5.52 -9.49
N LEU A 119 -12.31 -6.68 -9.07
CA LEU A 119 -10.97 -7.14 -9.47
C LEU A 119 -10.88 -7.36 -10.98
N THR A 120 -11.91 -7.93 -11.61
CA THR A 120 -11.97 -8.09 -13.06
C THR A 120 -11.85 -6.73 -13.76
N LYS A 121 -12.62 -5.73 -13.31
CA LYS A 121 -12.56 -4.37 -13.88
C LYS A 121 -11.21 -3.69 -13.65
N VAL A 122 -10.59 -3.86 -12.48
CA VAL A 122 -9.23 -3.35 -12.21
C VAL A 122 -8.24 -3.97 -13.18
N GLN A 123 -8.29 -5.30 -13.36
CA GLN A 123 -7.42 -6.00 -14.30
C GLN A 123 -7.60 -5.51 -15.74
N ASP A 124 -8.85 -5.36 -16.19
CA ASP A 124 -9.14 -4.90 -17.55
C ASP A 124 -8.61 -3.47 -17.78
N ILE A 125 -8.86 -2.55 -16.84
CA ILE A 125 -8.38 -1.17 -16.91
C ILE A 125 -6.85 -1.13 -16.90
N ALA A 126 -6.20 -1.88 -16.00
CA ALA A 126 -4.74 -1.91 -15.92
C ALA A 126 -4.09 -2.51 -17.18
N THR A 127 -4.69 -3.56 -17.74
CA THR A 127 -4.23 -4.19 -18.99
C THR A 127 -4.35 -3.22 -20.17
N ASN A 128 -5.49 -2.54 -20.29
CA ASN A 128 -5.71 -1.54 -21.34
C ASN A 128 -4.75 -0.34 -21.22
N ALA A 129 -4.39 0.02 -19.98
CA ALA A 129 -3.41 1.06 -19.70
C ALA A 129 -1.94 0.58 -19.85
N GLY A 130 -1.70 -0.68 -20.19
CA GLY A 130 -0.34 -1.23 -20.36
C GLY A 130 0.45 -1.39 -19.07
N ILE A 131 -0.23 -1.48 -17.91
CA ILE A 131 0.44 -1.57 -16.61
C ILE A 131 0.90 -3.02 -16.35
N PRO A 132 2.19 -3.27 -16.09
CA PRO A 132 2.68 -4.60 -15.77
C PRO A 132 2.00 -5.17 -14.53
N LYS A 133 1.62 -6.45 -14.57
CA LYS A 133 0.98 -7.15 -13.44
C LYS A 133 1.83 -7.17 -12.18
N HIS A 134 3.16 -7.14 -12.35
CA HIS A 134 4.09 -7.00 -11.26
C HIS A 134 3.90 -5.66 -10.53
N ASN A 135 3.60 -4.58 -11.24
CA ASN A 135 3.53 -3.25 -10.64
C ASN A 135 2.15 -2.90 -10.07
N LEU A 136 1.19 -3.84 -10.12
CA LEU A 136 -0.16 -3.72 -9.59
C LEU A 136 -0.39 -4.72 -8.46
N VAL A 137 -0.65 -4.22 -7.25
CA VAL A 137 -0.92 -5.05 -6.07
C VAL A 137 -2.34 -4.80 -5.57
N ILE A 138 -3.10 -5.88 -5.38
CA ILE A 138 -4.49 -5.81 -4.92
C ILE A 138 -4.60 -6.09 -3.42
N TYR A 139 -5.27 -5.20 -2.69
CA TYR A 139 -5.62 -5.36 -1.28
C TYR A 139 -7.13 -5.43 -1.07
N ALA A 140 -7.54 -6.15 -0.03
CA ALA A 140 -8.87 -6.03 0.54
C ALA A 140 -8.93 -6.59 1.96
N PHE A 141 -9.77 -6.00 2.81
CA PHE A 141 -10.16 -6.58 4.10
C PHE A 141 -11.16 -7.73 3.90
N HIS A 142 -10.70 -8.88 3.39
CA HIS A 142 -11.56 -10.03 3.13
C HIS A 142 -10.86 -11.38 3.34
N HIS A 143 -11.52 -12.33 4.01
CA HIS A 143 -10.92 -13.63 4.37
C HIS A 143 -10.67 -14.57 3.20
N HIS A 144 -11.44 -14.46 2.12
CA HIS A 144 -11.40 -15.39 1.00
C HIS A 144 -10.81 -14.76 -0.27
N MET A 145 -9.79 -13.90 -0.11
CA MET A 145 -9.12 -13.27 -1.26
C MET A 145 -8.55 -14.28 -2.25
N ASN A 146 -8.05 -15.42 -1.77
CA ASN A 146 -7.63 -16.53 -2.65
C ASN A 146 -8.75 -17.04 -3.57
N GLN A 147 -9.98 -17.13 -3.06
CA GLN A 147 -11.15 -17.53 -3.87
C GLN A 147 -11.56 -16.43 -4.85
N VAL A 148 -11.50 -15.16 -4.42
CA VAL A 148 -11.78 -14.00 -5.27
C VAL A 148 -10.82 -13.96 -6.46
N VAL A 149 -9.52 -14.05 -6.19
CA VAL A 149 -8.46 -14.04 -7.21
C VAL A 149 -8.62 -15.20 -8.19
N LYS A 150 -8.84 -16.43 -7.69
CA LYS A 150 -9.09 -17.60 -8.53
C LYS A 150 -10.33 -17.43 -9.41
N SER A 151 -11.41 -16.86 -8.86
CA SER A 151 -12.68 -16.69 -9.59
C SER A 151 -12.61 -15.56 -10.63
N ALA A 152 -11.87 -14.50 -10.33
CA ALA A 152 -11.59 -13.40 -11.26
C ALA A 152 -10.56 -13.78 -12.34
N LYS A 153 -9.93 -14.96 -12.22
CA LYS A 153 -8.79 -15.38 -13.05
C LYS A 153 -7.65 -14.36 -13.03
N TYR A 154 -7.46 -13.71 -11.88
CA TYR A 154 -6.39 -12.76 -11.68
C TYR A 154 -5.10 -13.51 -11.38
N ASP A 155 -4.05 -13.20 -12.14
CA ASP A 155 -2.72 -13.81 -12.06
C ASP A 155 -1.63 -12.80 -11.63
N GLY A 156 -2.04 -11.59 -11.23
CA GLY A 156 -1.16 -10.59 -10.64
C GLY A 156 -1.04 -10.72 -9.12
N LEU A 157 -0.51 -9.67 -8.50
CA LEU A 157 -0.17 -9.67 -7.08
C LEU A 157 -1.34 -9.24 -6.20
N TRP A 158 -1.45 -9.88 -5.05
CA TRP A 158 -2.51 -9.58 -4.09
C TRP A 158 -2.08 -9.89 -2.66
N SER A 159 -2.74 -9.26 -1.70
CA SER A 159 -2.67 -9.64 -0.30
C SER A 159 -3.99 -9.36 0.44
N GLN A 160 -4.21 -10.09 1.52
CA GLN A 160 -5.34 -9.86 2.41
C GLN A 160 -4.97 -8.83 3.48
N LEU A 161 -5.81 -7.82 3.70
CA LEU A 161 -5.66 -6.95 4.88
C LEU A 161 -6.24 -7.64 6.13
N ALA A 162 -5.46 -7.65 7.20
CA ALA A 162 -5.81 -8.28 8.47
C ALA A 162 -5.50 -7.35 9.66
N PRO A 163 -6.34 -7.33 10.72
CA PRO A 163 -7.59 -8.09 10.87
C PRO A 163 -8.69 -7.60 9.92
N VAL A 164 -9.58 -8.50 9.49
CA VAL A 164 -10.68 -8.14 8.58
C VAL A 164 -11.64 -7.20 9.28
N ILE A 165 -11.81 -6.01 8.73
CA ILE A 165 -12.69 -4.98 9.27
C ILE A 165 -14.11 -5.23 8.75
N PRO A 166 -15.12 -5.39 9.63
CA PRO A 166 -16.49 -5.55 9.18
C PRO A 166 -17.00 -4.27 8.50
N PRO A 167 -17.84 -4.37 7.44
CA PRO A 167 -18.25 -3.21 6.67
C PRO A 167 -19.38 -2.41 7.35
N ILE A 168 -19.02 -1.74 8.44
CA ILE A 168 -19.91 -1.04 9.36
C ILE A 168 -19.34 0.35 9.67
N ASP A 169 -20.19 1.29 10.04
CA ASP A 169 -19.75 2.64 10.41
C ASP A 169 -19.29 2.71 11.88
N GLY A 170 -18.38 3.65 12.17
CA GLY A 170 -17.83 3.92 13.50
C GLY A 170 -16.48 3.24 13.74
N GLU A 171 -15.42 4.05 13.83
CA GLU A 171 -14.04 3.59 14.08
C GLU A 171 -13.93 2.82 15.40
N PHE A 172 -14.62 3.27 16.44
CA PHE A 172 -14.71 2.57 17.73
C PHE A 172 -15.24 1.14 17.58
N TRP A 173 -16.35 0.97 16.84
CA TRP A 173 -16.98 -0.34 16.63
C TRP A 173 -16.16 -1.25 15.72
N GLN A 174 -15.44 -0.68 14.74
CA GLN A 174 -14.49 -1.43 13.93
C GLN A 174 -13.34 -1.95 14.78
N LYS A 175 -12.68 -1.07 15.57
CA LYS A 175 -11.57 -1.44 16.48
C LYS A 175 -12.01 -2.47 17.53
N PHE A 176 -13.18 -2.31 18.13
CA PHE A 176 -13.71 -3.27 19.11
C PHE A 176 -13.88 -4.67 18.52
N ARG A 177 -14.39 -4.79 17.28
CA ARG A 177 -14.62 -6.09 16.62
C ARG A 177 -13.34 -6.71 16.06
N THR A 178 -12.32 -5.92 15.74
CA THR A 178 -11.03 -6.42 15.26
C THR A 178 -10.09 -6.83 16.39
N LEU A 179 -10.27 -6.30 17.60
CA LEU A 179 -9.42 -6.56 18.76
C LEU A 179 -9.24 -8.05 19.09
N PRO A 180 -10.28 -8.91 19.13
CA PRO A 180 -10.08 -10.34 19.38
C PRO A 180 -9.21 -11.03 18.31
N SER A 181 -9.34 -10.60 17.05
CA SER A 181 -8.52 -11.13 15.96
C SER A 181 -7.07 -10.69 16.09
N PHE A 182 -6.84 -9.43 16.48
CA PHE A 182 -5.51 -8.89 16.72
C PHE A 182 -4.80 -9.62 17.88
N VAL A 183 -5.49 -9.82 19.01
CA VAL A 183 -4.98 -10.56 20.18
C VAL A 183 -4.60 -12.01 19.80
N LYS A 184 -5.43 -12.70 19.01
CA LYS A 184 -5.19 -14.11 18.66
C LYS A 184 -4.14 -14.30 17.55
N THR A 185 -3.80 -13.26 16.81
CA THR A 185 -2.94 -13.38 15.62
C THR A 185 -1.61 -12.70 15.89
N SER A 186 -0.59 -13.47 16.30
CA SER A 186 0.78 -12.96 16.35
C SER A 186 1.29 -12.59 14.96
N PHE A 187 2.32 -11.73 14.89
CA PHE A 187 2.95 -11.39 13.61
C PHE A 187 3.50 -12.62 12.86
N SER A 188 4.04 -13.60 13.59
CA SER A 188 4.51 -14.85 12.98
C SER A 188 3.35 -15.65 12.37
N SER A 189 2.22 -15.75 13.07
CA SER A 189 1.01 -16.40 12.54
C SER A 189 0.45 -15.66 11.33
N LEU A 190 0.48 -14.33 11.35
CA LEU A 190 0.09 -13.49 10.21
C LEU A 190 0.99 -13.76 8.99
N SER A 191 2.31 -13.72 9.18
CA SER A 191 3.29 -13.98 8.11
C SER A 191 3.12 -15.39 7.51
N LYS A 192 2.94 -16.41 8.37
CA LYS A 192 2.64 -17.78 7.92
C LYS A 192 1.37 -17.82 7.09
N LYS A 193 0.29 -17.17 7.53
CA LYS A 193 -0.98 -17.14 6.80
C LYS A 193 -0.80 -16.55 5.39
N HIS A 194 -0.08 -15.43 5.28
CA HIS A 194 0.20 -14.81 3.98
C HIS A 194 1.02 -15.72 3.06
N ARG A 195 2.05 -16.37 3.60
CA ARG A 195 2.86 -17.33 2.83
C ARG A 195 2.03 -18.51 2.30
N HIS A 196 1.21 -19.12 3.15
CA HIS A 196 0.34 -20.25 2.74
C HIS A 196 -0.70 -19.81 1.71
N ALA A 197 -1.08 -18.53 1.72
CA ALA A 197 -1.98 -17.96 0.73
C ALA A 197 -1.29 -17.64 -0.61
N GLY A 198 0.04 -17.74 -0.70
CA GLY A 198 0.82 -17.38 -1.88
C GLY A 198 1.03 -15.87 -2.05
N SER A 199 0.79 -15.08 -1.00
CA SER A 199 1.01 -13.62 -1.03
C SER A 199 2.49 -13.32 -0.80
N PRO A 200 3.17 -12.54 -1.67
CA PRO A 200 4.57 -12.15 -1.47
C PRO A 200 4.73 -11.06 -0.41
N ILE A 201 3.62 -10.48 0.04
CA ILE A 201 3.59 -9.32 0.93
C ILE A 201 2.76 -9.62 2.19
N VAL A 202 3.22 -9.11 3.32
CA VAL A 202 2.47 -8.99 4.58
C VAL A 202 2.11 -7.53 4.83
N PRO A 203 0.85 -7.13 4.64
CA PRO A 203 0.34 -5.89 5.20
C PRO A 203 0.35 -5.99 6.73
N CYS A 204 0.92 -4.98 7.39
CA CYS A 204 1.13 -4.97 8.82
C CYS A 204 0.70 -3.65 9.44
N ALA A 205 -0.19 -3.72 10.44
CA ALA A 205 -0.50 -2.55 11.26
C ALA A 205 0.71 -2.20 12.17
N LEU A 206 1.00 -0.93 12.37
CA LEU A 206 2.13 -0.46 13.20
C LEU A 206 2.09 -1.00 14.64
N GLU A 207 0.90 -1.30 15.15
CA GLU A 207 0.64 -1.86 16.48
C GLU A 207 1.31 -3.23 16.70
N TYR A 208 1.69 -3.95 15.63
CA TYR A 208 2.48 -5.18 15.76
C TYR A 208 3.97 -4.93 16.06
N LEU A 209 4.46 -3.71 15.81
CA LEU A 209 5.89 -3.42 15.73
C LEU A 209 6.35 -2.44 16.83
N SER A 210 5.49 -1.49 17.20
CA SER A 210 5.85 -0.37 18.05
C SER A 210 4.88 -0.17 19.21
N GLY A 211 5.34 0.55 20.24
CA GLY A 211 4.56 0.84 21.45
C GLY A 211 4.31 -0.37 22.34
N TRP A 212 3.45 -0.19 23.35
CA TRP A 212 3.07 -1.26 24.28
C TRP A 212 2.13 -2.29 23.63
N THR A 213 1.38 -1.89 22.60
CA THR A 213 0.38 -2.71 21.91
C THR A 213 0.98 -3.92 21.20
N ARG A 214 2.26 -3.89 20.81
CA ARG A 214 2.97 -5.04 20.21
C ARG A 214 3.06 -6.27 21.12
N HIS A 215 2.82 -6.09 22.42
CA HIS A 215 2.82 -7.15 23.42
C HIS A 215 1.44 -7.77 23.65
N ILE A 216 0.39 -7.24 23.01
CA ILE A 216 -0.99 -7.75 23.10
C ILE A 216 -1.18 -9.10 22.40
N PRO A 217 -0.65 -9.34 21.18
CA PRO A 217 -0.87 -10.62 20.51
C PRO A 217 -0.25 -11.79 21.26
N ILE A 218 -0.96 -12.91 21.32
CA ILE A 218 -0.50 -14.13 21.99
C ILE A 218 0.76 -14.66 21.28
N GLY A 219 1.86 -14.76 22.03
CA GLY A 219 3.14 -15.28 21.55
C GLY A 219 4.30 -14.31 21.77
N ARG A 220 5.40 -14.52 21.05
CA ARG A 220 6.57 -13.62 21.14
C ARG A 220 6.33 -12.36 20.32
N SER A 221 6.47 -11.20 20.97
CA SER A 221 6.40 -9.91 20.28
C SER A 221 7.57 -9.70 19.33
N VAL A 222 7.32 -8.97 18.25
CA VAL A 222 8.33 -8.49 17.31
C VAL A 222 8.54 -6.98 17.50
N GLY A 223 9.49 -6.40 16.79
CA GLY A 223 9.73 -4.96 16.87
C GLY A 223 10.83 -4.49 15.94
N LEU A 224 11.13 -3.20 15.98
CA LEU A 224 12.04 -2.53 15.03
C LEU A 224 13.52 -2.60 15.44
N HIS A 225 13.86 -3.14 16.63
CA HIS A 225 15.23 -3.13 17.15
C HIS A 225 15.66 -4.44 17.81
N GLY A 226 16.98 -4.66 17.86
CA GLY A 226 17.63 -5.73 18.64
C GLY A 226 17.05 -7.13 18.40
N ALA A 227 16.88 -7.90 19.47
CA ALA A 227 16.34 -9.26 19.38
C ALA A 227 14.91 -9.31 18.79
N SER A 228 14.10 -8.27 19.00
CA SER A 228 12.74 -8.19 18.45
C SER A 228 12.73 -8.02 16.93
N LEU A 229 13.71 -7.29 16.37
CA LEU A 229 13.94 -7.17 14.93
C LEU A 229 14.41 -8.48 14.31
N LYS A 230 15.32 -9.20 15.00
CA LYS A 230 15.74 -10.53 14.55
C LYS A 230 14.54 -11.48 14.42
N ARG A 231 13.63 -11.47 15.41
CA ARG A 231 12.37 -12.24 15.37
C ARG A 231 11.44 -11.79 14.25
N LEU A 232 11.35 -10.48 13.99
CA LEU A 232 10.57 -9.92 12.88
C LEU A 232 11.05 -10.48 11.53
N ARG A 233 12.35 -10.34 11.25
CA ARG A 233 12.98 -10.79 9.99
C ARG A 233 12.83 -12.31 9.79
N GLN A 234 13.03 -13.08 10.86
CA GLN A 234 12.77 -14.53 10.85
C GLN A 234 11.30 -14.88 10.57
N SER A 235 10.36 -14.07 11.04
CA SER A 235 8.93 -14.31 10.80
C SER A 235 8.55 -14.03 9.35
N LEU A 236 9.13 -12.98 8.75
CA LEU A 236 8.92 -12.64 7.34
C LEU A 236 9.43 -13.76 6.43
N ASN A 237 10.69 -14.21 6.61
CA ASN A 237 11.32 -15.29 5.86
C ASN A 237 11.04 -15.18 4.35
N GLY A 238 11.57 -14.10 3.76
CA GLY A 238 11.46 -13.83 2.33
C GLY A 238 10.16 -13.14 1.88
N LEU A 239 9.30 -12.71 2.80
CA LEU A 239 8.13 -11.86 2.47
C LEU A 239 8.49 -10.37 2.59
N GLY A 240 7.96 -9.56 1.67
CA GLY A 240 7.90 -8.10 1.85
C GLY A 240 6.90 -7.74 2.96
N CYS A 241 7.08 -6.61 3.62
CA CYS A 241 6.19 -6.15 4.69
C CYS A 241 5.81 -4.69 4.48
N HIS A 242 4.51 -4.39 4.37
CA HIS A 242 4.03 -3.02 4.18
C HIS A 242 3.35 -2.53 5.46
N VAL A 243 3.85 -1.44 6.04
CA VAL A 243 3.44 -0.98 7.37
C VAL A 243 2.54 0.24 7.27
N TRP A 244 1.34 0.15 7.87
CA TRP A 244 0.40 1.27 7.94
C TRP A 244 -0.16 1.48 9.37
N PRO A 245 -0.63 2.68 9.70
CA PRO A 245 -0.15 3.95 9.14
C PRO A 245 1.29 4.19 9.61
N CYS A 246 2.12 4.83 8.77
CA CYS A 246 3.48 5.20 9.14
C CYS A 246 3.64 6.73 9.17
N ASN A 247 4.09 7.27 10.30
CA ASN A 247 4.39 8.69 10.45
C ASN A 247 5.88 8.99 10.46
N ASP A 248 6.20 10.29 10.30
CA ASP A 248 7.55 10.85 10.28
C ASP A 248 8.43 10.42 11.46
N LYS A 249 7.86 10.25 12.67
CA LYS A 249 8.60 9.84 13.87
C LYS A 249 9.15 8.41 13.81
N ILE A 250 8.50 7.53 13.04
CA ILE A 250 8.86 6.11 12.98
C ILE A 250 9.33 5.66 11.58
N GLU A 251 9.10 6.45 10.53
CA GLU A 251 9.39 6.12 9.13
C GLU A 251 10.81 5.57 8.94
N ARG A 252 11.83 6.28 9.46
CA ARG A 252 13.22 5.84 9.35
C ARG A 252 13.47 4.49 10.03
N GLN A 253 12.86 4.24 11.19
CA GLN A 253 13.03 2.97 11.92
C GLN A 253 12.36 1.82 11.17
N VAL A 254 11.22 2.06 10.54
CA VAL A 254 10.52 1.09 9.69
C VAL A 254 11.37 0.73 8.46
N LEU A 255 11.92 1.74 7.77
CA LEU A 255 12.82 1.53 6.63
C LEU A 255 14.07 0.73 7.04
N ARG A 256 14.75 1.11 8.13
CA ARG A 256 15.93 0.39 8.65
C ARG A 256 15.63 -1.05 9.05
N ALA A 257 14.41 -1.32 9.51
CA ALA A 257 13.99 -2.67 9.86
C ALA A 257 13.84 -3.59 8.64
N GLY A 258 13.83 -3.05 7.41
CA GLY A 258 13.59 -3.81 6.19
C GLY A 258 12.11 -3.89 5.83
N LEU A 259 11.32 -2.87 6.17
CA LEU A 259 9.87 -2.82 5.96
C LEU A 259 9.51 -1.58 5.13
N SER A 260 8.44 -1.70 4.34
CA SER A 260 7.95 -0.65 3.45
C SER A 260 6.87 0.20 4.14
N PRO A 261 7.16 1.43 4.59
CA PRO A 261 6.15 2.32 5.13
C PRO A 261 5.11 2.79 4.09
N ILE A 262 3.85 2.82 4.50
CA ILE A 262 2.75 3.53 3.82
C ILE A 262 2.56 4.87 4.56
N SER A 263 2.96 5.96 3.90
CA SER A 263 3.18 7.27 4.53
C SER A 263 2.08 8.26 4.17
N ASP A 264 1.59 8.96 5.19
CA ASP A 264 0.65 10.07 5.05
C ASP A 264 1.33 11.42 4.76
N PHE A 265 2.66 11.46 4.64
CA PHE A 265 3.43 12.71 4.61
C PHE A 265 4.08 12.91 3.24
N ALA A 266 3.42 13.66 2.35
CA ALA A 266 3.95 13.91 0.99
C ALA A 266 4.60 15.29 0.78
N ASN A 267 4.64 16.13 1.83
CA ASN A 267 5.26 17.44 1.73
C ASN A 267 6.74 17.31 1.26
N PRO A 268 7.15 17.98 0.16
CA PRO A 268 8.55 17.98 -0.29
C PRO A 268 9.55 18.39 0.79
N ASP A 269 9.14 19.32 1.65
CA ASP A 269 9.97 19.91 2.69
C ASP A 269 9.87 19.13 4.01
N GLN A 270 9.18 17.98 4.01
CA GLN A 270 9.08 17.13 5.19
C GLN A 270 10.46 16.62 5.62
N SER A 271 10.89 17.05 6.80
CA SER A 271 12.02 16.46 7.51
C SER A 271 11.58 15.29 8.37
N LEU A 272 12.51 14.37 8.65
CA LEU A 272 12.34 13.41 9.73
C LEU A 272 13.02 13.96 10.99
N PRO A 273 12.55 13.63 12.20
CA PRO A 273 13.10 14.21 13.42
C PRO A 273 14.61 13.98 13.63
N ASN A 274 15.13 12.83 13.16
CA ASN A 274 16.50 12.39 13.44
C ASN A 274 17.23 11.87 12.19
N ALA A 275 16.77 12.21 10.98
CA ALA A 275 17.36 11.70 9.75
C ALA A 275 17.00 12.57 8.54
N ALA A 276 17.83 12.52 7.51
CA ALA A 276 17.45 12.93 6.18
C ALA A 276 16.41 11.95 5.61
N ARG A 277 15.37 12.51 4.99
CA ARG A 277 14.32 11.73 4.34
C ARG A 277 14.73 11.34 2.92
N TRP A 278 14.72 10.04 2.63
CA TRP A 278 14.86 9.48 1.28
C TRP A 278 13.57 8.79 0.88
N THR A 279 12.93 9.26 -0.18
CA THR A 279 11.55 8.85 -0.51
C THR A 279 11.44 7.77 -1.57
N LYS A 280 12.57 7.34 -2.15
CA LYS A 280 12.61 6.35 -3.24
C LYS A 280 13.62 5.23 -2.99
N PRO A 281 13.66 4.60 -1.80
CA PRO A 281 14.67 3.59 -1.47
C PRO A 281 14.72 2.38 -2.41
N ALA A 282 13.65 2.06 -3.13
CA ALA A 282 13.63 0.95 -4.09
C ALA A 282 13.97 1.39 -5.52
N THR A 283 13.32 2.45 -6.01
CA THR A 283 13.40 2.90 -7.41
C THR A 283 14.60 3.79 -7.66
N MET A 284 15.18 4.37 -6.61
CA MET A 284 16.47 5.06 -6.61
C MET A 284 17.29 4.51 -5.44
N PRO A 285 17.82 3.27 -5.59
CA PRO A 285 18.55 2.62 -4.52
C PRO A 285 19.80 3.40 -4.14
N LEU A 286 20.15 3.34 -2.85
CA LEU A 286 21.38 3.90 -2.32
C LEU A 286 22.38 2.78 -2.01
N GLU A 287 23.65 3.14 -2.11
CA GLU A 287 24.76 2.36 -1.58
C GLU A 287 24.74 2.35 -0.03
N ASP A 288 25.51 1.44 0.56
CA ASP A 288 25.48 1.21 2.01
C ASP A 288 25.90 2.45 2.83
N GLU A 289 26.90 3.18 2.34
CA GLU A 289 27.40 4.42 2.96
C GLU A 289 26.36 5.54 2.93
N ASP A 290 25.77 5.82 1.77
CA ASP A 290 24.71 6.82 1.62
C ASP A 290 23.48 6.49 2.46
N TRP A 291 23.15 5.20 2.58
CA TRP A 291 22.10 4.75 3.49
C TRP A 291 22.39 5.14 4.94
N ASN A 292 23.64 5.04 5.40
CA ASN A 292 24.04 5.37 6.77
C ASN A 292 24.10 6.89 6.96
N ASN A 293 24.58 7.64 5.96
CA ASN A 293 24.63 9.11 5.93
C ASN A 293 23.25 9.76 6.16
N LEU A 294 22.17 9.09 5.75
CA LEU A 294 20.81 9.56 6.05
C LEU A 294 20.55 9.70 7.56
N ASP A 295 21.11 8.84 8.40
CA ASP A 295 20.96 8.94 9.86
C ASP A 295 21.74 10.12 10.46
N GLU A 296 22.72 10.65 9.73
CA GLU A 296 23.49 11.85 10.08
C GLU A 296 22.86 13.14 9.52
N GLY A 297 21.72 13.02 8.81
CA GLY A 297 21.04 14.14 8.18
C GLY A 297 21.63 14.53 6.81
N ILE A 298 22.55 13.73 6.26
CA ILE A 298 23.20 13.98 4.99
C ILE A 298 22.38 13.30 3.87
N LYS A 299 21.91 14.10 2.91
CA LYS A 299 21.23 13.58 1.72
C LYS A 299 22.24 13.25 0.63
N PRO A 300 22.09 12.13 -0.08
CA PRO A 300 22.91 11.85 -1.26
C PRO A 300 22.62 12.86 -2.36
N ASN A 301 23.66 13.24 -3.11
CA ASN A 301 23.56 14.23 -4.19
C ASN A 301 22.82 13.69 -5.43
N SER A 302 22.90 12.38 -5.67
CA SER A 302 22.25 11.71 -6.79
C SER A 302 22.17 10.21 -6.53
N SER A 303 21.23 9.54 -7.18
CA SER A 303 21.14 8.08 -7.24
C SER A 303 20.64 7.66 -8.63
N ILE A 304 21.14 6.54 -9.14
CA ILE A 304 20.73 5.97 -10.42
C ILE A 304 19.38 5.28 -10.25
N LYS A 305 18.48 5.41 -11.22
CA LYS A 305 17.19 4.72 -11.17
C LYS A 305 17.39 3.22 -11.35
N TRP A 306 16.60 2.40 -10.68
CA TRP A 306 16.61 0.95 -10.86
C TRP A 306 16.43 0.52 -12.32
N SER A 307 15.56 1.22 -13.06
CA SER A 307 15.29 1.00 -14.48
C SER A 307 16.53 1.17 -15.36
N ASP A 308 17.49 1.96 -14.90
CA ASP A 308 18.68 2.36 -15.66
C ASP A 308 19.91 1.50 -15.29
N LEU A 309 19.77 0.62 -14.28
CA LEU A 309 20.82 -0.31 -13.87
C LEU A 309 20.91 -1.50 -14.83
N SER A 310 22.13 -1.93 -15.13
CA SER A 310 22.40 -3.23 -15.76
C SER A 310 22.09 -4.39 -14.82
N ASP A 311 21.93 -5.61 -15.35
CA ASP A 311 21.67 -6.80 -14.52
C ASP A 311 22.78 -7.05 -13.48
N LYS A 312 24.03 -6.76 -13.83
CA LYS A 312 25.16 -6.85 -12.89
C LYS A 312 25.01 -5.86 -11.73
N GLU A 313 24.64 -4.62 -12.01
CA GLU A 313 24.42 -3.59 -10.98
C GLU A 313 23.18 -3.91 -10.13
N LYS A 314 22.11 -4.44 -10.73
CA LYS A 314 20.94 -4.93 -10.00
C LYS A 314 21.32 -6.04 -9.03
N ILE A 315 22.07 -7.05 -9.46
CA ILE A 315 22.56 -8.14 -8.60
C ILE A 315 23.42 -7.58 -7.45
N GLN A 316 24.34 -6.65 -7.73
CA GLN A 316 25.14 -5.99 -6.69
C GLN A 316 24.26 -5.26 -5.67
N GLN A 317 23.25 -4.52 -6.12
CA GLN A 317 22.31 -3.81 -5.25
C GLN A 317 21.48 -4.77 -4.39
N LEU A 318 21.08 -5.91 -4.93
CA LEU A 318 20.36 -6.94 -4.20
C LEU A 318 21.23 -7.56 -3.09
N GLU A 319 22.55 -7.72 -3.29
CA GLU A 319 23.46 -8.16 -2.23
C GLU A 319 23.56 -7.15 -1.08
N ILE A 320 23.63 -5.85 -1.41
CA ILE A 320 23.59 -4.77 -0.40
C ILE A 320 22.30 -4.87 0.43
N TRP A 321 21.15 -4.96 -0.24
CA TRP A 321 19.86 -5.09 0.44
C TRP A 321 19.75 -6.37 1.27
N LYS A 322 20.26 -7.49 0.76
CA LYS A 322 20.28 -8.76 1.48
C LYS A 322 21.03 -8.66 2.80
N VAL A 323 22.23 -8.08 2.79
CA VAL A 323 23.02 -7.86 4.02
C VAL A 323 22.28 -6.90 4.96
N ARG A 324 21.85 -5.75 4.44
CA ARG A 324 21.22 -4.67 5.23
C ARG A 324 19.92 -5.09 5.90
N PHE A 325 19.05 -5.76 5.16
CA PHE A 325 17.73 -6.18 5.61
C PHE A 325 17.70 -7.62 6.14
N GLY A 326 18.82 -8.34 6.07
CA GLY A 326 18.98 -9.69 6.59
C GLY A 326 18.18 -10.74 5.81
N TRP A 327 18.08 -10.59 4.49
CA TRP A 327 17.43 -11.57 3.63
C TRP A 327 18.23 -12.88 3.62
N GLN A 328 17.52 -14.00 3.49
CA GLN A 328 18.14 -15.34 3.48
C GLN A 328 18.15 -15.96 2.07
N ASN A 329 17.52 -15.28 1.11
CA ASN A 329 17.38 -15.73 -0.26
C ASN A 329 18.70 -15.63 -1.04
N ASN A 330 18.83 -16.46 -2.07
CA ASN A 330 19.89 -16.32 -3.07
C ASN A 330 19.57 -15.14 -4.00
N VAL A 331 20.55 -14.27 -4.25
CA VAL A 331 20.31 -13.02 -4.97
C VAL A 331 20.11 -13.26 -6.47
N GLU A 332 20.87 -14.18 -7.04
CA GLU A 332 20.76 -14.55 -8.45
C GLU A 332 19.39 -15.16 -8.77
N GLU A 333 18.90 -16.04 -7.90
CA GLU A 333 17.55 -16.61 -7.97
C GLU A 333 16.49 -15.51 -7.86
N MET A 334 16.63 -14.59 -6.90
CA MET A 334 15.70 -13.45 -6.76
C MET A 334 15.65 -12.58 -8.02
N HIS A 335 16.80 -12.27 -8.62
CA HIS A 335 16.88 -11.48 -9.83
C HIS A 335 16.24 -12.19 -11.03
N LEU A 336 16.45 -13.50 -11.14
CA LEU A 336 15.86 -14.33 -12.19
C LEU A 336 14.33 -14.42 -12.02
N GLU A 337 13.85 -14.68 -10.80
CA GLU A 337 12.42 -14.76 -10.47
C GLU A 337 11.70 -13.43 -10.72
N SER A 338 12.35 -12.31 -10.40
CA SER A 338 11.81 -10.98 -10.65
C SER A 338 11.95 -10.54 -12.11
N LYS A 339 12.67 -11.30 -12.95
CA LYS A 339 12.96 -10.96 -14.35
C LYS A 339 13.56 -9.56 -14.49
N GLY A 340 14.46 -9.19 -13.58
CA GLY A 340 15.09 -7.87 -13.55
C GLY A 340 14.25 -6.74 -12.94
N GLU A 341 13.02 -7.01 -12.51
CA GLU A 341 12.22 -6.06 -11.72
C GLU A 341 12.65 -6.02 -10.25
N ILE A 342 12.17 -5.01 -9.51
CA ILE A 342 12.45 -4.87 -8.08
C ILE A 342 11.71 -5.96 -7.29
N PRO A 343 12.41 -6.85 -6.55
CA PRO A 343 11.76 -7.91 -5.78
C PRO A 343 10.86 -7.36 -4.66
N TRP A 344 9.87 -8.14 -4.22
CA TRP A 344 8.88 -7.71 -3.21
C TRP A 344 9.44 -7.53 -1.81
N GLN A 345 10.58 -8.15 -1.54
CA GLN A 345 11.32 -8.00 -0.31
C GLN A 345 11.96 -6.61 -0.20
N ALA A 346 12.20 -5.93 -1.34
CA ALA A 346 12.79 -4.61 -1.36
C ALA A 346 11.93 -3.59 -0.61
N VAL A 347 12.62 -2.73 0.13
CA VAL A 347 12.00 -1.68 0.95
C VAL A 347 11.57 -0.53 0.08
N ARG A 348 10.29 -0.16 0.17
CA ARG A 348 9.66 0.93 -0.58
C ARG A 348 9.09 1.97 0.38
N LEU A 349 9.13 3.24 0.02
CA LEU A 349 8.24 4.23 0.63
C LEU A 349 7.04 4.44 -0.29
N ILE A 350 5.83 4.24 0.23
CA ILE A 350 4.57 4.30 -0.52
C ILE A 350 3.74 5.48 -0.04
N GLY A 351 3.24 6.30 -0.96
CA GLY A 351 2.31 7.39 -0.64
C GLY A 351 0.90 6.84 -0.35
N HIS A 352 0.39 7.03 0.87
CA HIS A 352 -0.96 6.61 1.26
C HIS A 352 -2.01 7.47 0.55
N ARG A 353 -3.00 6.87 -0.13
CA ARG A 353 -4.04 7.61 -0.89
C ARG A 353 -3.48 8.69 -1.82
N GLY A 354 -2.25 8.47 -2.32
CA GLY A 354 -1.44 9.47 -3.03
C GLY A 354 -0.55 10.29 -2.10
N CYS A 355 -1.12 11.30 -1.43
CA CYS A 355 -0.37 12.29 -0.64
C CYS A 355 -0.67 12.29 0.86
N GLY A 356 -1.32 11.24 1.34
CA GLY A 356 -1.78 11.07 2.72
C GLY A 356 -3.22 11.48 2.93
N ARG A 357 -3.74 11.16 4.12
CA ARG A 357 -5.08 11.51 4.55
C ARG A 357 -5.27 13.03 4.51
N SER A 358 -6.29 13.47 3.80
CA SER A 358 -6.71 14.87 3.78
C SER A 358 -8.23 14.94 3.91
N SER A 359 -8.76 16.01 4.49
CA SER A 359 -10.20 16.23 4.35
C SER A 359 -10.48 16.59 2.89
N ARG A 360 -11.50 15.99 2.26
CA ARG A 360 -11.95 16.44 0.93
C ARG A 360 -12.48 17.86 0.96
N TYR A 361 -12.88 18.32 2.14
CA TYR A 361 -13.45 19.62 2.41
C TYR A 361 -12.96 20.16 3.76
N SER A 362 -12.66 21.45 3.83
CA SER A 362 -12.49 22.16 5.09
C SER A 362 -13.82 22.13 5.85
N THR A 363 -13.79 21.67 7.10
CA THR A 363 -14.92 21.82 8.03
C THR A 363 -15.18 23.28 8.33
#